data_AF-A0A7S3MCY7-F1
#
_entry.id   AF-A0A7S3MCY7-F1
#
_cell.length_a   1.000
_cell.length_b   1.000
_cell.length_c   1.000
_cell.angle_alpha   90.00
_cell.angle_beta   90.00
_cell.angle_gamma   90.00
#
_symmetry.space_group_name_H-M   'P 1'
#
loop_
_entity.id
_entity.type
_entity.pdbx_description
1 polymer ?
#
loop_
_entity_poly.entity_id
_entity_poly.type
_entity_poly.pdbx_seq_one_letter_code
_entity_poly.pdbx_strand_id
1 'polypeptide(L)'
;ATLAALGYRASHFHREPEAVKTDAPNAVVYDLMRIWAEEHPSKKSPLPEILKKEVSLKRPFQWSTAEDTQKSRVARFLPNPEKNWGPKPRARGAAKEAA
;
A
#
# COMPACT_ATOMS: atom_id res chain seq x y z
N ALA A 1 5.09 -3.48 0.21
CA ALA A 1 4.85 -4.94 0.21
C ALA A 1 6.13 -5.74 0.41
N THR A 2 7.27 -5.33 -0.16
CA THR A 2 8.59 -5.97 0.12
C THR A 2 8.90 -6.18 1.61
N LEU A 3 8.69 -5.18 2.47
CA LEU A 3 8.89 -5.33 3.92
C LEU A 3 8.01 -6.44 4.52
N ALA A 4 6.77 -6.58 4.05
CA ALA A 4 5.86 -7.65 4.47
C ALA A 4 6.30 -9.03 3.96
N ALA A 5 6.84 -9.10 2.74
CA ALA A 5 7.41 -10.34 2.19
C ALA A 5 8.64 -10.82 2.98
N LEU A 6 9.40 -9.88 3.57
CA LEU A 6 10.50 -10.18 4.50
C LEU A 6 10.04 -10.57 5.92
N GLY A 7 8.73 -10.59 6.18
CA GLY A 7 8.14 -10.96 7.46
C GLY A 7 7.97 -9.79 8.45
N TYR A 8 8.26 -8.54 8.04
CA TYR A 8 8.04 -7.37 8.89
C TYR A 8 6.63 -6.82 8.75
N ARG A 9 6.12 -6.20 9.81
CA ARG A 9 4.85 -5.48 9.75
C ARG A 9 5.10 -4.14 9.09
N ALA A 10 4.27 -3.80 8.12
CA ALA A 10 4.31 -2.52 7.44
C ALA A 10 2.89 -1.99 7.20
N SER A 11 2.66 -0.71 7.46
CA SER A 11 1.40 -0.03 7.15
C SER A 11 1.65 1.37 6.63
N HIS A 12 0.67 1.89 5.90
CA HIS A 12 0.70 3.24 5.34
C HIS A 12 0.30 4.30 6.38
N PHE A 13 0.79 5.54 6.24
CA PHE A 13 0.41 6.66 7.10
C PHE A 13 -0.49 7.67 6.38
N HIS A 14 -1.72 7.85 6.87
CA HIS A 14 -2.74 8.63 6.15
C HIS A 14 -2.40 10.11 5.88
N ARG A 15 -1.52 10.71 6.68
CA ARG A 15 -1.18 12.15 6.55
C ARG A 15 -0.10 12.41 5.51
N GLU A 16 0.71 11.41 5.18
CA GLU A 16 1.84 11.55 4.27
C GLU A 16 1.88 10.35 3.31
N PRO A 17 1.61 10.54 2.00
CA PRO A 17 1.48 9.44 1.06
C PRO A 17 2.76 8.58 0.93
N GLU A 18 3.93 9.17 1.14
CA GLU A 18 5.21 8.46 1.01
C GLU A 18 5.68 7.82 2.33
N ALA A 19 4.98 8.09 3.44
CA ALA A 19 5.38 7.58 4.75
C ALA A 19 4.87 6.15 5.00
N VAL A 20 5.79 5.30 5.48
CA VAL A 20 5.54 3.91 5.85
C VAL A 20 5.91 3.70 7.31
N LYS A 21 5.00 3.10 8.07
CA LYS A 21 5.24 2.65 9.44
C LYS A 21 5.68 1.19 9.40
N THR A 22 6.80 0.86 10.03
CA THR A 22 7.30 -0.52 10.07
C THR A 22 8.00 -0.83 11.40
N ASP A 23 8.03 -2.11 11.76
CA ASP A 23 8.84 -2.63 12.88
C ASP A 23 10.21 -3.16 12.43
N ALA A 24 10.52 -3.06 11.13
CA ALA A 24 11.84 -3.42 10.61
C ALA A 24 12.94 -2.55 11.22
N PRO A 25 14.10 -3.12 11.60
CA PRO A 25 15.25 -2.35 12.02
C PRO A 25 15.69 -1.36 10.94
N ASN A 26 16.18 -0.18 11.33
CA ASN A 26 16.66 0.84 10.39
C ASN A 26 17.69 0.28 9.40
N ALA A 27 18.55 -0.65 9.83
CA ALA A 27 19.52 -1.32 8.97
C ALA A 27 18.86 -1.98 7.74
N VAL A 28 17.74 -2.68 7.94
CA VAL A 28 16.98 -3.35 6.87
C VAL A 28 16.39 -2.32 5.91
N VAL A 29 15.83 -1.23 6.44
CA VAL A 29 15.23 -0.16 5.62
C VAL A 29 16.29 0.50 4.73
N TYR A 30 17.44 0.85 5.31
CA TYR A 30 18.55 1.44 4.55
C TYR A 30 19.13 0.45 3.54
N ASP A 31 19.28 -0.82 3.89
CA ASP A 31 19.77 -1.85 2.96
C ASP A 31 18.87 -1.98 1.73
N LEU A 32 17.53 -1.95 1.92
CA LEU A 32 16.58 -1.91 0.79
C LEU A 32 16.78 -0.66 -0.08
N MET A 33 16.95 0.52 0.53
CA MET A 33 17.20 1.76 -0.22
C MET A 33 18.51 1.70 -1.02
N ARG A 34 19.57 1.10 -0.45
CA ARG A 34 20.86 0.93 -1.14
C ARG A 34 20.73 0.04 -2.37
N ILE A 35 20.09 -1.12 -2.21
CA ILE A 35 19.88 -2.05 -3.31
C ILE A 35 19.04 -1.40 -4.42
N TRP A 36 18.00 -0.67 -4.04
CA TRP A 36 17.18 0.05 -5.01
C TRP A 36 17.97 1.13 -5.77
N ALA A 37 18.85 1.85 -5.08
CA ALA A 37 19.69 2.89 -5.66
C ALA A 37 20.79 2.35 -6.59
N GLU A 38 21.31 1.15 -6.30
CA GLU A 38 22.21 0.41 -7.20
C GLU A 38 21.50 0.00 -8.50
N GLU A 39 20.25 -0.46 -8.40
CA GLU A 39 19.43 -0.85 -9.55
C GLU A 39 18.92 0.35 -10.37
N HIS A 40 18.70 1.49 -9.71
CA HIS A 40 18.14 2.72 -10.30
C HIS A 40 19.07 3.93 -10.09
N PRO A 41 20.23 3.97 -10.75
CA PRO A 41 21.16 5.06 -10.57
C PRO A 41 20.58 6.40 -11.07
N SER A 42 20.68 7.44 -10.24
CA SER A 42 20.22 8.78 -10.60
C SER A 42 21.14 9.43 -11.63
N LYS A 43 20.57 9.89 -12.75
CA LYS A 43 21.32 10.60 -13.81
C LYS A 43 21.77 12.02 -13.42
N LYS A 44 21.11 12.62 -12.44
CA LYS A 44 21.22 14.07 -12.13
C LYS A 44 22.14 14.41 -10.96
N SER A 45 22.43 13.44 -10.10
CA SER A 45 23.21 13.67 -8.88
C SER A 45 23.99 12.42 -8.48
N PRO A 46 25.19 12.57 -7.89
CA PRO A 46 25.91 11.45 -7.32
C PRO A 46 25.16 10.87 -6.11
N LEU A 47 25.31 9.57 -5.89
CA LEU A 47 24.74 8.88 -4.75
C LEU A 47 25.39 9.38 -3.44
N PRO A 48 24.60 9.74 -2.42
CA PRO A 48 25.13 10.14 -1.12
C PRO A 48 25.91 9.00 -0.47
N GLU A 49 26.93 9.33 0.32
CA GLU A 49 27.85 8.35 0.92
C GLU A 49 27.16 7.30 1.78
N ILE A 50 26.05 7.66 2.42
CA ILE A 50 25.23 6.74 3.23
C ILE A 50 24.71 5.53 2.44
N LEU A 51 24.58 5.67 1.12
CA LEU A 51 24.10 4.61 0.24
C LEU A 51 25.22 3.72 -0.29
N LYS A 52 26.50 4.08 -0.10
CA LYS A 52 27.67 3.28 -0.51
C LYS A 52 28.07 2.22 0.52
N LYS A 53 27.46 2.24 1.70
CA LYS A 53 27.76 1.30 2.79
C LYS A 53 27.28 -0.10 2.44
N GLU A 54 28.04 -1.11 2.86
CA GLU A 54 27.74 -2.52 2.59
C GLU A 54 26.33 -2.92 3.04
N VAL A 55 25.69 -3.76 2.23
CA VAL A 55 24.33 -4.28 2.43
C VAL A 55 24.41 -5.61 3.17
N SER A 56 23.72 -5.72 4.31
CA SER A 56 23.72 -6.92 5.16
C SER A 56 22.58 -7.90 4.86
N LEU A 57 21.57 -7.47 4.10
CA LEU A 57 20.41 -8.30 3.74
C LEU A 57 20.80 -9.51 2.87
N LYS A 58 20.40 -10.72 3.31
CA LYS A 58 20.63 -11.98 2.59
C LYS A 58 19.77 -12.02 1.32
N ARG A 59 20.42 -12.04 0.14
CA ARG A 59 19.80 -12.30 -1.16
C ARG A 59 19.62 -13.82 -1.35
N PRO A 60 18.57 -14.29 -2.05
CA PRO A 60 17.70 -13.53 -2.94
C PRO A 60 16.46 -12.94 -2.24
N PHE A 61 16.20 -11.65 -2.47
CA PHE A 61 14.91 -11.03 -2.19
C PHE A 61 14.37 -10.44 -3.49
N GLN A 62 13.04 -10.41 -3.65
CA GLN A 62 12.36 -9.85 -4.81
C GLN A 62 11.52 -8.65 -4.36
N TRP A 63 11.46 -7.62 -5.20
CA TRP A 63 10.55 -6.50 -4.98
C TRP A 63 9.11 -7.00 -5.10
N SER A 64 8.33 -6.86 -4.02
CA SER A 64 6.91 -7.23 -4.02
C SER A 64 6.04 -5.97 -3.99
N THR A 65 5.01 -5.98 -4.82
CA THR A 65 4.01 -4.92 -4.92
C THR A 65 2.78 -5.23 -4.06
N ALA A 66 2.00 -4.20 -3.71
CA ALA A 66 0.81 -4.37 -2.88
C ALA A 66 -0.26 -5.27 -3.54
N GLU A 67 -0.21 -5.42 -4.86
CA GLU A 67 -1.12 -6.28 -5.61
C GLU A 67 -0.85 -7.78 -5.39
N ASP A 68 0.40 -8.13 -5.07
CA ASP A 68 0.82 -9.50 -4.75
C ASP A 68 0.33 -9.95 -3.37
N THR A 69 -0.05 -9.00 -2.51
CA THR A 69 -0.58 -9.30 -1.18
C THR A 69 -2.01 -9.81 -1.36
N GLN A 70 -2.20 -11.11 -1.11
CA GLN A 70 -3.45 -11.87 -1.31
C GLN A 70 -4.69 -11.01 -1.08
N LYS A 71 -5.36 -10.62 -2.17
CA LYS A 71 -6.69 -10.01 -2.11
C LYS A 71 -7.61 -11.04 -1.48
N SER A 72 -8.13 -10.76 -0.29
CA SER A 72 -9.08 -11.67 0.36
C SER A 72 -10.16 -12.04 -0.65
N ARG A 73 -10.43 -13.34 -0.82
CA ARG A 73 -11.46 -13.85 -1.73
C ARG A 73 -12.89 -13.43 -1.33
N VAL A 74 -13.01 -12.74 -0.19
CA VAL A 74 -14.23 -12.11 0.29
C VAL A 74 -14.46 -10.81 -0.46
N ALA A 75 -15.63 -10.67 -1.07
CA ALA A 75 -16.04 -9.43 -1.71
C ALA A 75 -15.99 -8.27 -0.70
N ARG A 76 -15.44 -7.12 -1.11
CA ARG A 76 -15.39 -5.90 -0.26
C ARG A 76 -16.79 -5.47 0.17
N PHE A 77 -17.78 -5.72 -0.68
CA PHE A 77 -19.20 -5.53 -0.40
C PHE A 77 -19.92 -6.84 -0.67
N LEU A 78 -20.57 -7.38 0.36
CA LEU A 78 -21.51 -8.48 0.19
C LEU A 78 -22.77 -7.97 -0.52
N PRO A 79 -23.48 -8.83 -1.28
CA PRO A 79 -24.76 -8.45 -1.86
C PRO A 79 -25.75 -8.02 -0.77
N ASN A 80 -26.59 -7.04 -1.09
CA ASN A 80 -27.63 -6.59 -0.17
C ASN A 80 -28.57 -7.75 0.20
N PRO A 81 -28.91 -7.93 1.48
CA PRO A 81 -29.76 -9.03 1.92
C PRO A 81 -31.21 -8.91 1.40
N GLU A 82 -31.72 -7.68 1.21
CA GLU A 82 -33.09 -7.42 0.77
C GLU A 82 -33.17 -6.43 -0.40
N LYS A 83 -34.26 -6.51 -1.19
CA LYS A 83 -34.50 -5.72 -2.41
C LYS A 83 -34.51 -4.20 -2.18
N ASN A 84 -34.96 -3.73 -1.02
CA ASN A 84 -35.02 -2.31 -0.65
C ASN A 84 -34.08 -1.98 0.52
N TRP A 85 -32.97 -2.72 0.64
CA TRP A 85 -32.00 -2.51 1.71
C TRP A 85 -31.21 -1.22 1.49
N GLY A 86 -31.42 -0.23 2.35
CA GLY A 86 -30.77 1.07 2.28
C GLY A 86 -31.67 2.21 2.74
N PRO A 87 -31.12 3.42 2.89
CA PRO A 87 -31.91 4.60 3.22
C PRO A 87 -33.01 4.82 2.18
N LYS A 88 -34.22 5.17 2.65
CA LYS A 88 -35.39 5.42 1.78
C LYS A 88 -35.04 6.43 0.68
N PRO A 89 -35.58 6.26 -0.53
CA PRO A 89 -35.39 7.25 -1.60
C PRO A 89 -35.85 8.63 -1.11
N ARG A 90 -35.18 9.68 -1.60
CA ARG A 90 -35.53 11.07 -1.32
C ARG A 90 -37.03 11.28 -1.51
N ALA A 91 -37.70 11.87 -0.52
CA ALA A 91 -39.12 12.18 -0.61
C ALA A 91 -39.41 13.00 -1.88
N ARG A 92 -40.29 12.48 -2.74
CA ARG A 92 -40.89 13.27 -3.81
C ARG A 92 -42.11 13.94 -3.19
N GLY A 93 -42.13 15.27 -3.16
CA GLY A 93 -43.32 16.02 -2.75
C GLY A 93 -44.53 15.59 -3.58
N ALA A 94 -45.74 15.75 -3.05
CA ALA A 94 -46.98 15.28 -3.67
C ALA A 94 -47.05 15.69 -5.15
N ALA A 95 -46.87 14.71 -6.05
CA ALA A 95 -47.25 14.89 -7.43
C ALA A 95 -48.77 15.02 -7.43
N LYS A 96 -49.29 16.16 -7.91
CA LYS A 96 -50.72 16.29 -8.19
C LYS A 96 -51.08 15.15 -9.13
N GLU A 97 -51.96 14.27 -8.66
CA GLU A 97 -52.63 13.25 -9.46
C GLU A 97 -53.31 13.98 -10.62
N ALA A 98 -52.83 13.73 -11.84
CA ALA A 98 -53.45 14.27 -13.05
C ALA A 98 -54.75 13.50 -13.25
N ALA A 99 -55.87 14.23 -13.19
CA ALA A 99 -57.22 13.77 -13.51
C ALA A 99 -57.35 13.35 -15.00
#